data_AF-A0A7S0R6A3-F1
#
_entry.id   AF-A0A7S0R6A3-F1
#
_cell.length_a   1.000
_cell.length_b   1.000
_cell.length_c   1.000
_cell.angle_alpha   90.00
_cell.angle_beta   90.00
_cell.angle_gamma   90.00
#
_symmetry.space_group_name_H-M   'P 1'
#
loop_
_entity.id
_entity.type
_entity.pdbx_description
1 polymer ?
#
loop_
_entity_poly.entity_id
_entity_poly.type
_entity_poly.pdbx_seq_one_letter_code
_entity_poly.pdbx_strand_id
1 'polypeptide(L)'
;EEVIRGGGAAPLSILLNKLDPVLRQAADLGAWQIISPVEAHGLVEVVARLSDVQNDVYDQPTVLVAARVTGEEEIPEGVVALLTPDMPDVLSHVSVRARNEKVCFGSCFDADTFKALQGRQGAALRLKPRGTDLQVADGDASELAQGAAAATAAAEAATPGAQGVAIHKRNWCGKWVVSSDTMTNEIVGGKSRNLADLRFSGQLPDDIKLPAQVALPFGTFDAVLTDPLNAGVKAALEGMYATMDVAQLPAARDVIRTLQAPPALVEALEAEMREAGLPWPGDEGPERWAQAWAAITGVWASKYNERAFLSCRKAGLVHADLSMAVLCQEVVPAAYAFVIHTVNPQTEDSSQIYTEVVRGLGETLVGNYPGRALSCVTNKAELTSPQVVGFPSKSVGLFVQDTLIFRSDSNGEDLEGFAGAGLYDSITMDECTEHRIEYSEDPLVNDPEYQQYILSRIAQAGYSIEQILNSPQDLEGCITSTGDLYIVQTRPQV
;
A
#
# COMPACT_ATOMS: atom_id res chain seq x y z
N GLU A 1 -14.31 28.38 16.91
CA GLU A 1 -12.98 29.03 16.98
C GLU A 1 -12.61 29.50 18.38
N GLU A 2 -13.44 30.29 19.08
CA GLU A 2 -13.16 30.75 20.45
C GLU A 2 -12.98 29.62 21.49
N VAL A 3 -13.71 28.51 21.35
CA VAL A 3 -13.60 27.34 22.25
C VAL A 3 -12.25 26.62 22.11
N ILE A 4 -11.66 26.61 20.91
CA ILE A 4 -10.34 25.99 20.66
C ILE A 4 -9.22 26.92 21.15
N ARG A 5 -9.35 28.23 20.95
CA ARG A 5 -8.38 29.23 21.43
C ARG A 5 -8.43 29.47 22.94
N GLY A 6 -9.58 29.27 23.58
CA GLY A 6 -9.78 29.41 25.03
C GLY A 6 -9.56 28.14 25.85
N GLY A 7 -9.44 26.98 25.20
CA GLY A 7 -9.18 25.69 25.86
C GLY A 7 -7.69 25.36 25.99
N GLY A 8 -7.36 24.32 26.78
CA GLY A 8 -5.97 23.89 27.03
C GLY A 8 -5.18 23.42 25.80
N ALA A 9 -5.87 23.11 24.69
CA ALA A 9 -5.25 22.67 23.45
C ALA A 9 -4.41 23.77 22.75
N ALA A 10 -4.84 25.03 22.79
CA ALA A 10 -4.08 26.14 22.18
C ALA A 10 -2.78 26.46 22.94
N PRO A 11 -2.77 26.59 24.29
CA PRO A 11 -1.54 26.69 25.06
C PRO A 11 -0.63 25.47 24.90
N LEU A 12 -1.21 24.26 24.87
CA LEU A 12 -0.44 23.02 24.67
C LEU A 12 0.21 22.97 23.30
N SER A 13 -0.51 23.33 22.23
CA SER A 13 0.04 23.41 20.87
C SER A 13 1.15 24.46 20.77
N ILE A 14 1.00 25.62 21.41
CA ILE A 14 2.06 26.64 21.47
C ILE A 14 3.28 26.14 22.25
N LEU A 15 3.06 25.42 23.36
CA LEU A 15 4.13 24.80 24.13
C LEU A 15 4.85 23.73 23.31
N LEU A 16 4.12 22.84 22.65
CA LEU A 16 4.69 21.80 21.80
C LEU A 16 5.49 22.41 20.64
N ASN A 17 4.96 23.41 19.94
CA ASN A 17 5.70 24.10 18.87
C ASN A 17 6.97 24.79 19.35
N LYS A 18 7.00 25.26 20.61
CA LYS A 18 8.21 25.84 21.21
C LYS A 18 9.18 24.78 21.74
N LEU A 19 8.66 23.65 22.22
CA LEU A 19 9.45 22.58 22.79
C LEU A 19 10.03 21.66 21.72
N ASP A 20 9.37 21.46 20.58
CA ASP A 20 9.79 20.52 19.56
C ASP A 20 11.21 20.81 19.02
N PRO A 21 11.58 22.06 18.65
CA PRO A 21 12.96 22.35 18.22
C PRO A 21 13.97 22.12 19.34
N VAL A 22 13.60 22.41 20.60
CA VAL A 22 14.46 22.26 21.77
C VAL A 22 14.67 20.78 22.11
N LEU A 23 13.60 19.97 22.07
CA LEU A 23 13.65 18.54 22.32
C LEU A 23 14.44 17.81 21.23
N ARG A 24 14.25 18.18 19.96
CA ARG A 24 15.01 17.64 18.83
C ARG A 24 16.49 17.96 18.95
N GLN A 25 16.83 19.23 19.20
CA GLN A 25 18.22 19.64 19.40
C GLN A 25 18.86 18.95 20.61
N ALA A 26 18.12 18.79 21.72
CA ALA A 26 18.61 18.11 22.91
C ALA A 26 18.80 16.59 22.71
N ALA A 27 18.00 15.99 21.85
CA ALA A 27 18.06 14.56 21.50
C ALA A 27 18.95 14.27 20.28
N ASP A 28 19.62 15.28 19.70
CA ASP A 28 20.38 15.19 18.45
C ASP A 28 19.55 14.61 17.28
N LEU A 29 18.25 14.87 17.30
CA LEU A 29 17.31 14.46 16.25
C LEU A 29 17.32 15.54 15.16
N GLY A 30 17.71 15.16 13.93
CA GLY A 30 17.71 16.04 12.76
C GLY A 30 16.34 16.62 12.41
N ALA A 31 16.30 17.53 11.45
CA ALA A 31 15.06 18.16 10.97
C ALA A 31 14.23 17.24 10.07
N TRP A 32 14.71 16.02 9.81
CA TRP A 32 14.20 15.14 8.78
C TRP A 32 13.89 13.74 9.30
N GLN A 33 12.93 13.10 8.65
CA GLN A 33 12.80 11.65 8.60
C GLN A 33 12.96 11.25 7.14
N ILE A 34 14.02 10.50 6.86
CA ILE A 34 14.29 10.00 5.51
C ILE A 34 13.52 8.69 5.31
N ILE A 35 12.68 8.69 4.28
CA ILE A 35 11.83 7.55 3.91
C ILE A 35 12.48 6.77 2.77
N SER A 36 13.02 7.47 1.76
CA SER A 36 13.75 6.90 0.64
C SER A 36 15.10 7.63 0.50
N PRO A 37 16.23 7.00 0.88
CA PRO A 37 17.53 7.65 1.01
C PRO A 37 18.29 7.72 -0.33
N VAL A 38 17.63 8.23 -1.38
CA VAL A 38 18.26 8.43 -2.69
C VAL A 38 18.84 9.83 -2.82
N GLU A 39 20.03 9.97 -3.41
CA GLU A 39 20.58 11.28 -3.78
C GLU A 39 19.81 11.84 -4.99
N ALA A 40 19.41 13.10 -4.92
CA ALA A 40 18.62 13.74 -5.97
C ALA A 40 19.15 15.12 -6.34
N HIS A 41 18.95 15.51 -7.59
CA HIS A 41 19.26 16.85 -8.09
C HIS A 41 18.14 17.27 -9.05
N GLY A 42 17.44 18.37 -8.75
CA GLY A 42 16.32 18.81 -9.57
C GLY A 42 15.83 20.23 -9.27
N LEU A 43 14.91 20.73 -10.09
CA LEU A 43 14.25 22.01 -9.94
C LEU A 43 13.10 21.92 -8.94
N VAL A 44 12.99 22.91 -8.07
CA VAL A 44 11.93 22.93 -7.05
C VAL A 44 10.60 23.32 -7.64
N GLU A 45 9.59 22.52 -7.33
CA GLU A 45 8.20 22.86 -7.58
C GLU A 45 7.35 22.64 -6.34
N VAL A 46 6.65 23.69 -5.94
CA VAL A 46 5.85 23.74 -4.72
C VAL A 46 4.39 23.49 -5.08
N VAL A 47 3.81 22.47 -4.46
CA VAL A 47 2.43 22.05 -4.70
C VAL A 47 1.65 22.00 -3.39
N ALA A 48 0.35 22.25 -3.47
CA ALA A 48 -0.52 22.21 -2.29
C ALA A 48 -0.71 20.76 -1.82
N ARG A 49 -1.00 19.85 -2.75
CA ARG A 49 -1.17 18.41 -2.49
C ARG A 49 -0.50 17.62 -3.60
N LEU A 50 0.08 16.48 -3.27
CA LEU A 50 0.65 15.57 -4.28
C LEU A 50 -0.42 15.09 -5.27
N SER A 51 -1.64 14.82 -4.79
CA SER A 51 -2.78 14.42 -5.61
C SER A 51 -3.17 15.43 -6.71
N ASP A 52 -2.81 16.71 -6.55
CA ASP A 52 -3.12 17.74 -7.56
C ASP A 52 -2.22 17.60 -8.81
N VAL A 53 -1.04 16.98 -8.67
CA VAL A 53 -0.03 16.86 -9.74
C VAL A 53 0.35 15.41 -10.06
N GLN A 54 -0.25 14.42 -9.38
CA GLN A 54 0.10 12.98 -9.49
C GLN A 54 0.05 12.42 -10.93
N ASN A 55 -0.65 13.11 -11.85
CA ASN A 55 -0.80 12.72 -13.25
C ASN A 55 0.06 13.55 -14.21
N ASP A 56 0.83 14.52 -13.71
CA ASP A 56 1.67 15.39 -14.52
C ASP A 56 2.95 14.67 -14.97
N VAL A 57 3.56 15.19 -16.03
CA VAL A 57 4.86 14.75 -16.53
C VAL A 57 5.80 15.94 -16.52
N TYR A 58 6.94 15.78 -15.86
CA TYR A 58 7.97 16.80 -15.75
C TYR A 58 9.11 16.50 -16.72
N ASP A 59 9.32 17.39 -17.69
CA ASP A 59 10.36 17.27 -18.71
C ASP A 59 11.79 17.45 -18.14
N GLN A 60 11.89 17.95 -16.91
CA GLN A 60 13.16 18.16 -16.20
C GLN A 60 13.10 17.45 -14.85
N PRO A 61 14.26 17.03 -14.30
CA PRO A 61 14.30 16.48 -12.95
C PRO A 61 13.71 17.47 -11.94
N THR A 62 12.62 17.08 -11.28
CA THR A 62 11.85 17.98 -10.38
C THR A 62 11.92 17.50 -8.93
N VAL A 63 12.14 18.44 -8.01
CA VAL A 63 12.02 18.28 -6.56
C VAL A 63 10.66 18.85 -6.14
N LEU A 64 9.71 17.97 -5.84
CA LEU A 64 8.40 18.38 -5.34
C LEU A 64 8.48 18.73 -3.86
N VAL A 65 8.03 19.94 -3.52
CA VAL A 65 7.80 20.38 -2.15
C VAL A 65 6.29 20.44 -1.94
N ALA A 66 5.72 19.31 -1.51
CA ALA A 66 4.28 19.14 -1.35
C ALA A 66 3.85 19.50 0.08
N ALA A 67 2.90 20.41 0.24
CA ALA A 67 2.38 20.75 1.56
C ALA A 67 1.53 19.63 2.18
N ARG A 68 0.98 18.74 1.35
CA ARG A 68 0.20 17.58 1.76
C ARG A 68 0.51 16.34 0.93
N VAL A 69 0.63 15.21 1.63
CA VAL A 69 0.77 13.87 1.05
C VAL A 69 -0.11 12.93 1.86
N THR A 70 -1.09 12.30 1.22
CA THR A 70 -2.08 11.41 1.86
C THR A 70 -1.72 9.93 1.80
N GLY A 71 -0.55 9.56 1.28
CA GLY A 71 -0.04 8.18 1.32
C GLY A 71 -0.43 7.30 0.14
N GLU A 72 -1.55 7.59 -0.51
CA GLU A 72 -2.14 6.78 -1.59
C GLU A 72 -1.78 7.26 -3.00
N GLU A 73 -1.20 8.46 -3.11
CA GLU A 73 -0.95 9.13 -4.39
C GLU A 73 0.19 8.50 -5.21
N GLU A 74 0.15 8.75 -6.52
CA GLU A 74 1.25 8.41 -7.43
C GLU A 74 2.32 9.51 -7.44
N ILE A 75 3.58 9.10 -7.63
CA ILE A 75 4.68 10.03 -7.84
C ILE A 75 4.75 10.35 -9.35
N PRO A 76 4.62 11.63 -9.74
CA PRO A 76 4.61 12.03 -11.15
C PRO A 76 5.91 11.67 -11.89
N GLU A 77 5.82 11.48 -13.20
CA GLU A 77 7.01 11.19 -14.01
C GLU A 77 7.94 12.40 -14.08
N GLY A 78 9.26 12.16 -13.97
CA GLY A 78 10.28 13.21 -13.95
C GLY A 78 10.56 13.79 -12.56
N VAL A 79 9.78 13.42 -11.54
CA VAL A 79 10.06 13.76 -10.14
C VAL A 79 11.21 12.90 -9.63
N VAL A 80 12.24 13.56 -9.08
CA VAL A 80 13.42 12.91 -8.49
C VAL A 80 13.45 13.02 -6.96
N ALA A 81 12.64 13.92 -6.39
CA ALA A 81 12.48 14.01 -4.96
C ALA A 81 11.09 14.52 -4.55
N LEU A 82 10.60 14.03 -3.41
CA LEU A 82 9.38 14.48 -2.74
C LEU A 82 9.74 14.92 -1.31
N LEU A 83 9.38 16.14 -0.93
CA LEU A 83 9.61 16.69 0.42
C LEU A 83 8.28 17.21 0.95
N THR A 84 7.91 16.81 2.16
CA THR A 84 6.60 17.12 2.77
C THR A 84 6.74 17.38 4.26
N PRO A 85 5.86 18.17 4.91
CA PRO A 85 5.83 18.28 6.36
C PRO A 85 4.94 17.18 6.98
N ASP A 86 4.14 16.47 6.18
CA ASP A 86 3.38 15.33 6.63
C ASP A 86 4.31 14.15 6.96
N MET A 87 3.83 13.23 7.79
CA MET A 87 4.60 12.07 8.28
C MET A 87 3.99 10.77 7.76
N PRO A 88 4.08 10.48 6.46
CA PRO A 88 3.74 9.16 5.97
C PRO A 88 4.61 8.12 6.65
N ASP A 89 3.97 7.02 7.06
CA ASP A 89 4.69 5.90 7.64
C ASP A 89 5.67 5.34 6.61
N VAL A 90 6.76 4.74 7.11
CA VAL A 90 7.85 4.21 6.29
C VAL A 90 7.32 3.12 5.37
N LEU A 91 6.20 2.48 5.73
CA LEU A 91 5.58 1.37 5.00
C LEU A 91 4.30 1.75 4.23
N SER A 92 3.94 3.05 4.15
CA SER A 92 2.80 3.51 3.33
C SER A 92 3.04 3.35 1.82
N HIS A 93 1.97 3.34 1.00
CA HIS A 93 2.07 3.09 -0.45
C HIS A 93 3.03 4.06 -1.16
N VAL A 94 2.88 5.37 -0.93
CA VAL A 94 3.77 6.39 -1.50
C VAL A 94 5.23 6.22 -1.04
N SER A 95 5.46 5.78 0.20
CA SER A 95 6.80 5.50 0.73
C SER A 95 7.46 4.32 0.02
N VAL A 96 6.70 3.24 -0.21
CA VAL A 96 7.17 2.06 -0.95
C VAL A 96 7.43 2.41 -2.42
N ARG A 97 6.53 3.15 -3.08
CA ARG A 97 6.71 3.63 -4.46
C ARG A 97 7.96 4.48 -4.60
N ALA A 98 8.18 5.44 -3.69
CA ALA A 98 9.36 6.28 -3.71
C ALA A 98 10.67 5.48 -3.68
N ARG A 99 10.72 4.37 -2.91
CA ARG A 99 11.89 3.49 -2.90
C ARG A 99 12.04 2.71 -4.19
N ASN A 100 10.98 2.07 -4.65
CA ASN A 100 10.98 1.24 -5.85
C ASN A 100 11.36 2.06 -7.10
N GLU A 101 10.88 3.29 -7.19
CA GLU A 101 11.15 4.23 -8.28
C GLU A 101 12.45 5.02 -8.09
N LYS A 102 13.17 4.81 -6.97
CA LYS A 102 14.41 5.51 -6.61
C LYS A 102 14.25 7.04 -6.56
N VAL A 103 13.14 7.49 -6.00
CA VAL A 103 12.83 8.90 -5.73
C VAL A 103 13.25 9.22 -4.30
N CYS A 104 13.99 10.31 -4.10
CA CYS A 104 14.34 10.78 -2.76
C CYS A 104 13.07 11.20 -2.02
N PHE A 105 12.82 10.68 -0.81
CA PHE A 105 11.60 11.03 -0.06
C PHE A 105 11.91 11.29 1.40
N GLY A 106 11.51 12.47 1.90
CA GLY A 106 11.71 12.84 3.30
C GLY A 106 10.63 13.74 3.86
N SER A 107 10.32 13.52 5.14
CA SER A 107 9.44 14.37 5.94
C SER A 107 10.26 15.41 6.70
N CYS A 108 9.94 16.69 6.53
CA CYS A 108 10.57 17.80 7.21
C CYS A 108 9.74 18.23 8.41
N PHE A 109 10.31 18.12 9.60
CA PHE A 109 9.61 18.46 10.84
C PHE A 109 9.75 19.92 11.23
N ASP A 110 10.81 20.58 10.77
CA ASP A 110 11.07 21.97 11.08
C ASP A 110 10.31 22.90 10.12
N ALA A 111 9.31 23.61 10.66
CA ALA A 111 8.44 24.46 9.87
C ALA A 111 9.19 25.59 9.16
N ASP A 112 10.26 26.13 9.76
CA ASP A 112 11.07 27.19 9.17
C ASP A 112 11.92 26.66 7.99
N THR A 113 12.53 25.48 8.14
CA THR A 113 13.24 24.76 7.08
C THR A 113 12.29 24.43 5.92
N PHE A 114 11.12 23.87 6.21
CA PHE A 114 10.13 23.55 5.18
C PHE A 114 9.65 24.81 4.45
N LYS A 115 9.37 25.90 5.19
CA LYS A 115 9.00 27.19 4.60
C LYS A 115 10.12 27.80 3.75
N ALA A 116 11.38 27.61 4.15
CA ALA A 116 12.52 28.03 3.36
C ALA A 116 12.60 27.26 2.02
N LEU A 117 12.29 25.96 2.02
CA LEU A 117 12.18 25.16 0.79
C LEU A 117 11.04 25.63 -0.11
N GLN A 118 9.87 25.94 0.47
CA GLN A 118 8.75 26.52 -0.29
C GLN A 118 9.12 27.87 -0.93
N GLY A 119 10.00 28.65 -0.30
CA GLY A 119 10.50 29.90 -0.87
C GLY A 119 11.45 29.75 -2.05
N ARG A 120 11.85 28.51 -2.41
CA ARG A 120 12.83 28.20 -3.46
C ARG A 120 12.21 27.73 -4.77
N GLN A 121 10.95 28.05 -5.05
CA GLN A 121 10.28 27.74 -6.32
C GLN A 121 11.18 28.04 -7.53
N GLY A 122 11.38 27.05 -8.40
CA GLY A 122 12.19 27.14 -9.62
C GLY A 122 13.70 27.12 -9.41
N ALA A 123 14.20 27.04 -8.18
CA ALA A 123 15.63 26.90 -7.91
C ALA A 123 16.08 25.44 -8.09
N ALA A 124 17.34 25.23 -8.50
CA ALA A 124 17.94 23.91 -8.52
C ALA A 124 18.44 23.53 -7.12
N LEU A 125 18.07 22.35 -6.63
CA LEU A 125 18.52 21.80 -5.35
C LEU A 125 19.19 20.45 -5.51
N ARG A 126 20.30 20.26 -4.80
CA ARG A 126 20.95 18.96 -4.61
C ARG A 126 20.66 18.44 -3.21
N LEU A 127 20.06 17.26 -3.14
CA LEU A 127 19.64 16.58 -1.94
C LEU A 127 20.55 15.39 -1.69
N LYS A 128 21.18 15.36 -0.52
CA LYS A 128 22.08 14.28 -0.11
C LYS A 128 21.68 13.74 1.26
N PRO A 129 21.05 12.56 1.33
CA PRO A 129 20.74 11.90 2.59
C PRO A 129 22.01 11.59 3.39
N ARG A 130 21.96 11.77 4.71
CA ARG A 130 23.04 11.41 5.64
C ARG A 130 22.45 10.81 6.91
N GLY A 131 22.34 9.48 6.94
CA GLY A 131 21.70 8.78 8.06
C GLY A 131 20.23 9.19 8.15
N THR A 132 19.84 9.82 9.26
CA THR A 132 18.48 10.31 9.50
C THR A 132 18.25 11.76 9.04
N ASP A 133 19.27 12.43 8.49
CA ASP A 133 19.20 13.84 8.09
C ASP A 133 19.26 14.03 6.57
N LEU A 134 18.77 15.17 6.07
CA LEU A 134 18.85 15.55 4.65
C LEU A 134 19.68 16.81 4.47
N GLN A 135 20.81 16.69 3.76
CA GLN A 135 21.56 17.87 3.34
C GLN A 135 20.98 18.44 2.06
N VAL A 136 20.49 19.68 2.17
CA VAL A 136 20.00 20.46 1.04
C VAL A 136 21.04 21.51 0.67
N ALA A 137 21.54 21.45 -0.56
CA ALA A 137 22.47 22.44 -1.13
C ALA A 137 21.92 23.03 -2.41
N ASP A 138 22.38 24.24 -2.76
CA ASP A 138 22.07 24.84 -4.05
C ASP A 138 22.72 24.01 -5.17
N GLY A 139 21.91 23.64 -6.16
CA GLY A 139 22.34 22.96 -7.37
C GLY A 139 22.60 23.95 -8.51
N ASP A 140 23.15 23.45 -9.62
CA ASP A 140 23.34 24.23 -10.84
C ASP A 140 22.26 23.86 -11.87
N ALA A 141 21.39 24.83 -12.19
CA ALA A 141 20.33 24.64 -13.18
C ALA A 141 20.87 24.37 -14.59
N SER A 142 22.10 24.81 -14.90
CA SER A 142 22.74 24.55 -16.19
C SER A 142 23.22 23.10 -16.31
N GLU A 143 23.65 22.47 -15.21
CA GLU A 143 23.95 21.04 -15.16
C GLU A 143 22.68 20.20 -15.37
N LEU A 144 21.55 20.62 -14.80
CA LEU A 144 20.25 19.97 -15.00
C LEU A 144 19.78 20.05 -16.46
N ALA A 145 19.89 21.22 -17.10
CA ALA A 145 19.52 21.39 -18.50
C ALA A 145 20.39 20.57 -19.46
N GLN A 146 21.69 20.47 -19.18
CA GLN A 146 22.62 19.63 -19.97
C GLN A 146 22.34 18.14 -19.75
N GLY A 147 22.06 17.72 -18.52
CA GLY A 147 21.69 16.36 -18.17
C GLY A 147 20.35 15.93 -18.78
N ALA A 148 19.34 16.81 -18.74
CA ALA A 148 18.05 16.59 -19.37
C ALA A 148 18.19 16.46 -20.89
N ALA A 149 18.93 17.37 -21.56
CA ALA A 149 19.16 17.28 -23.00
C ALA A 149 19.90 15.99 -23.42
N ALA A 150 20.86 15.53 -22.61
CA ALA A 150 21.55 14.26 -22.83
C ALA A 150 20.64 13.04 -22.59
N ALA A 151 19.76 13.11 -21.58
CA ALA A 151 18.78 12.07 -21.28
C ALA A 151 17.68 11.99 -22.36
N THR A 152 17.19 13.12 -22.86
CA THR A 152 16.24 13.18 -23.98
C THR A 152 16.87 12.61 -25.24
N ALA A 153 18.13 12.95 -25.55
CA ALA A 153 18.84 12.38 -26.69
C ALA A 153 19.09 10.86 -26.55
N ALA A 154 19.32 10.37 -25.32
CA ALA A 154 19.44 8.95 -25.03
C ALA A 154 18.09 8.21 -25.07
N ALA A 155 17.00 8.86 -24.66
CA ALA A 155 15.63 8.35 -24.71
C ALA A 155 15.07 8.33 -26.14
N GLU A 156 15.39 9.32 -26.98
CA GLU A 156 15.06 9.35 -28.41
C GLU A 156 15.87 8.32 -29.22
N ALA A 157 17.07 7.96 -28.75
CA ALA A 157 17.87 6.87 -29.29
C ALA A 157 17.48 5.48 -28.75
N ALA A 158 16.77 5.43 -27.62
CA ALA A 158 16.19 4.22 -27.06
C ALA A 158 14.85 3.94 -27.75
N THR A 159 14.64 2.70 -28.19
CA THR A 159 13.31 2.28 -28.66
C THR A 159 12.38 2.25 -27.43
N PRO A 160 11.15 2.81 -27.47
CA PRO A 160 10.21 2.66 -26.37
C PRO A 160 9.99 1.16 -26.10
N GLY A 161 10.30 0.70 -24.88
CA GLY A 161 10.19 -0.71 -24.50
C GLY A 161 11.49 -1.41 -24.04
N ALA A 162 12.55 -0.68 -23.71
CA ALA A 162 13.83 -1.27 -23.29
C ALA A 162 13.88 -1.74 -21.81
N GLN A 163 12.74 -2.00 -21.17
CA GLN A 163 12.62 -2.93 -20.05
C GLN A 163 11.40 -3.81 -20.33
N GLY A 164 11.63 -5.03 -20.79
CA GLY A 164 10.63 -5.95 -21.34
C GLY A 164 9.68 -6.54 -20.30
N VAL A 165 8.90 -5.70 -19.62
CA VAL A 165 7.81 -6.14 -18.77
C VAL A 165 6.59 -6.34 -19.67
N ALA A 166 6.23 -7.61 -19.91
CA ALA A 166 5.05 -7.97 -20.67
C ALA A 166 4.06 -8.70 -19.76
N ILE A 167 2.81 -8.25 -19.75
CA ILE A 167 1.70 -9.02 -19.19
C ILE A 167 1.10 -9.90 -20.26
N HIS A 168 0.84 -11.15 -19.91
CA HIS A 168 0.15 -12.09 -20.78
C HIS A 168 -1.24 -12.34 -20.23
N LYS A 169 -2.27 -12.13 -21.08
CA LYS A 169 -3.64 -12.44 -20.74
C LYS A 169 -3.74 -13.89 -20.27
N ARG A 170 -4.29 -14.07 -19.07
CA ARG A 170 -4.50 -15.40 -18.47
C ARG A 170 -5.82 -15.96 -18.97
N ASN A 171 -5.82 -17.26 -19.26
CA ASN A 171 -7.02 -17.96 -19.70
C ASN A 171 -7.85 -18.40 -18.50
N TRP A 172 -9.17 -18.42 -18.68
CA TRP A 172 -10.06 -18.97 -17.68
C TRP A 172 -9.82 -20.48 -17.51
N CYS A 173 -9.66 -20.93 -16.28
CA CYS A 173 -9.38 -22.33 -15.95
C CYS A 173 -10.62 -23.25 -16.02
N GLY A 174 -11.79 -22.71 -16.38
CA GLY A 174 -13.06 -23.45 -16.47
C GLY A 174 -13.75 -23.65 -15.12
N LYS A 175 -13.24 -23.06 -14.04
CA LYS A 175 -13.87 -23.04 -12.71
C LYS A 175 -14.25 -21.61 -12.33
N TRP A 176 -15.41 -21.45 -11.68
CA TRP A 176 -15.85 -20.15 -11.17
C TRP A 176 -15.10 -19.71 -9.91
N VAL A 177 -14.72 -20.67 -9.07
CA VAL A 177 -14.05 -20.45 -7.78
C VAL A 177 -13.02 -21.56 -7.59
N VAL A 178 -11.92 -21.22 -6.93
CA VAL A 178 -10.85 -22.15 -6.60
C VAL A 178 -10.52 -22.09 -5.11
N SER A 179 -10.33 -23.27 -4.53
CA SER A 179 -9.86 -23.49 -3.17
C SER A 179 -8.36 -23.20 -3.05
N SER A 180 -7.90 -22.92 -1.83
CA SER A 180 -6.49 -22.56 -1.56
C SER A 180 -5.49 -23.62 -2.04
N ASP A 181 -5.80 -24.91 -1.96
CA ASP A 181 -4.92 -26.01 -2.36
C ASP A 181 -4.74 -26.14 -3.88
N THR A 182 -5.59 -25.47 -4.67
CA THR A 182 -5.54 -25.47 -6.13
C THR A 182 -5.00 -24.16 -6.73
N MET A 183 -4.65 -23.19 -5.88
CA MET A 183 -4.13 -21.89 -6.31
C MET A 183 -2.71 -22.03 -6.88
N THR A 184 -2.50 -21.51 -8.10
CA THR A 184 -1.20 -21.46 -8.77
C THR A 184 -1.01 -20.11 -9.47
N ASN A 185 0.23 -19.79 -9.87
CA ASN A 185 0.56 -18.59 -10.65
C ASN A 185 -0.17 -18.48 -12.01
N GLU A 186 -0.73 -19.58 -12.50
CA GLU A 186 -1.51 -19.57 -13.75
C GLU A 186 -2.99 -19.27 -13.52
N ILE A 187 -3.48 -19.47 -12.28
CA ILE A 187 -4.89 -19.45 -11.92
C ILE A 187 -5.24 -18.19 -11.12
N VAL A 188 -4.35 -17.73 -10.24
CA VAL A 188 -4.52 -16.53 -9.38
C VAL A 188 -3.23 -15.70 -9.34
N GLY A 189 -3.29 -14.51 -8.75
CA GLY A 189 -2.13 -13.64 -8.56
C GLY A 189 -1.34 -13.97 -7.28
N GLY A 190 -0.38 -13.10 -6.97
CA GLY A 190 0.56 -13.31 -5.87
C GLY A 190 -0.10 -13.27 -4.49
N LYS A 191 -1.11 -12.43 -4.26
CA LYS A 191 -1.73 -12.28 -2.93
C LYS A 191 -2.42 -13.57 -2.49
N SER A 192 -3.22 -14.17 -3.37
CA SER A 192 -3.90 -15.43 -3.08
C SER A 192 -2.90 -16.57 -2.91
N ARG A 193 -1.97 -16.68 -3.87
CA ARG A 193 -0.99 -17.78 -3.92
C ARG A 193 -0.06 -17.77 -2.73
N ASN A 194 0.52 -16.63 -2.36
CA ASN A 194 1.57 -16.60 -1.35
C ASN A 194 1.06 -17.11 0.02
N LEU A 195 -0.17 -16.78 0.39
CA LEU A 195 -0.80 -17.33 1.60
C LEU A 195 -1.15 -18.81 1.47
N ALA A 196 -1.58 -19.25 0.28
CA ALA A 196 -1.81 -20.66 0.02
C ALA A 196 -0.51 -21.49 0.12
N ASP A 197 0.58 -21.01 -0.49
CA ASP A 197 1.91 -21.63 -0.42
C ASP A 197 2.37 -21.75 1.05
N LEU A 198 2.17 -20.71 1.87
CA LEU A 198 2.44 -20.78 3.30
C LEU A 198 1.58 -21.80 4.03
N ARG A 199 0.27 -21.81 3.77
CA ARG A 199 -0.71 -22.74 4.38
C ARG A 199 -0.35 -24.20 4.12
N PHE A 200 0.11 -24.52 2.92
CA PHE A 200 0.45 -25.89 2.51
C PHE A 200 1.95 -26.21 2.58
N SER A 201 2.78 -25.29 3.08
CA SER A 201 4.22 -25.50 3.26
C SER A 201 4.56 -26.64 4.23
N GLY A 202 3.64 -26.95 5.16
CA GLY A 202 3.86 -27.89 6.26
C GLY A 202 4.90 -27.43 7.28
N GLN A 203 5.37 -26.17 7.17
CA GLN A 203 6.47 -25.62 7.97
C GLN A 203 6.05 -24.43 8.82
N LEU A 204 4.83 -23.90 8.62
CA LEU A 204 4.33 -22.76 9.38
C LEU A 204 4.09 -23.17 10.85
N PRO A 205 4.65 -22.44 11.83
CA PRO A 205 4.37 -22.66 13.25
C PRO A 205 2.88 -22.60 13.60
N ASP A 206 2.44 -23.47 14.53
CA ASP A 206 1.02 -23.59 14.94
C ASP A 206 0.44 -22.31 15.56
N ASP A 207 1.28 -21.42 16.10
CA ASP A 207 0.87 -20.16 16.72
C ASP A 207 0.71 -19.01 15.71
N ILE A 208 1.05 -19.24 14.44
CA ILE A 208 0.83 -18.32 13.32
C ILE A 208 -0.38 -18.80 12.53
N LYS A 209 -1.47 -18.04 12.60
CA LYS A 209 -2.72 -18.36 11.90
C LYS A 209 -2.80 -17.66 10.56
N LEU A 210 -3.54 -18.25 9.63
CA LEU A 210 -3.85 -17.68 8.32
C LEU A 210 -5.37 -17.61 8.15
N PRO A 211 -5.94 -16.47 7.70
CA PRO A 211 -7.38 -16.33 7.50
C PRO A 211 -7.87 -17.29 6.41
N ALA A 212 -9.10 -17.79 6.56
CA ALA A 212 -9.74 -18.60 5.53
C ALA A 212 -9.86 -17.81 4.22
N GLN A 213 -9.70 -18.49 3.08
CA GLN A 213 -9.73 -17.83 1.78
C GLN A 213 -10.14 -18.75 0.63
N VAL A 214 -10.82 -18.17 -0.36
CA VAL A 214 -11.07 -18.74 -1.69
C VAL A 214 -10.83 -17.65 -2.73
N ALA A 215 -10.71 -18.00 -4.00
CA ALA A 215 -10.55 -16.99 -5.05
C ALA A 215 -11.45 -17.24 -6.27
N LEU A 216 -11.91 -16.15 -6.87
CA LEU A 216 -12.40 -16.16 -8.25
C LEU A 216 -11.15 -16.06 -9.15
N PRO A 217 -10.81 -17.12 -9.90
CA PRO A 217 -9.55 -17.17 -10.65
C PRO A 217 -9.52 -16.21 -11.83
N PHE A 218 -8.35 -16.05 -12.42
CA PHE A 218 -8.19 -15.32 -13.68
C PHE A 218 -9.18 -15.78 -14.75
N GLY A 219 -9.66 -14.84 -15.56
CA GLY A 219 -10.64 -15.08 -16.62
C GLY A 219 -12.09 -15.20 -16.13
N THR A 220 -12.34 -15.22 -14.82
CA THR A 220 -13.72 -15.24 -14.27
C THR A 220 -14.52 -14.02 -14.71
N PHE A 221 -13.91 -12.83 -14.72
CA PHE A 221 -14.55 -11.61 -15.23
C PHE A 221 -14.97 -11.76 -16.71
N ASP A 222 -14.09 -12.28 -17.56
CA ASP A 222 -14.39 -12.52 -18.99
C ASP A 222 -15.51 -13.57 -19.17
N ALA A 223 -15.54 -14.59 -18.31
CA ALA A 223 -16.58 -15.62 -18.31
C ALA A 223 -17.94 -15.05 -17.86
N VAL A 224 -17.98 -14.23 -16.82
CA VAL A 224 -19.19 -13.51 -16.36
C VAL A 224 -19.71 -12.57 -17.46
N LEU A 225 -18.82 -11.85 -18.15
CA LEU A 225 -19.21 -10.99 -19.28
C LEU A 225 -19.80 -11.76 -20.46
N THR A 226 -19.33 -12.99 -20.68
CA THR A 226 -19.79 -13.83 -21.80
C THR A 226 -21.11 -14.55 -21.50
N ASP A 227 -21.53 -14.60 -20.24
CA ASP A 227 -22.83 -15.12 -19.86
C ASP A 227 -23.97 -14.32 -20.52
N PRO A 228 -25.01 -14.97 -21.07
CA PRO A 228 -26.16 -14.29 -21.69
C PRO A 228 -26.83 -13.23 -20.80
N LEU A 229 -26.79 -13.39 -19.47
CA LEU A 229 -27.32 -12.41 -18.51
C LEU A 229 -26.65 -11.03 -18.64
N ASN A 230 -25.39 -11.00 -19.08
CA ASN A 230 -24.55 -9.81 -19.13
C ASN A 230 -24.28 -9.30 -20.56
N ALA A 231 -25.02 -9.79 -21.57
CA ALA A 231 -24.80 -9.43 -22.97
C ALA A 231 -24.84 -7.91 -23.24
N GLY A 232 -25.71 -7.17 -22.54
CA GLY A 232 -25.78 -5.70 -22.63
C GLY A 232 -24.55 -5.00 -22.06
N VAL A 233 -24.05 -5.48 -20.92
CA VAL A 233 -22.83 -4.96 -20.27
C VAL A 233 -21.62 -5.20 -21.17
N LYS A 234 -21.51 -6.41 -21.74
CA LYS A 234 -20.45 -6.78 -22.68
C LYS A 234 -20.44 -5.87 -23.91
N ALA A 235 -21.58 -5.68 -24.57
CA ALA A 235 -21.68 -4.82 -25.74
C ALA A 235 -21.31 -3.36 -25.43
N ALA A 236 -21.70 -2.85 -24.25
CA ALA A 236 -21.34 -1.51 -23.82
C ALA A 236 -19.82 -1.36 -23.60
N LEU A 237 -19.16 -2.30 -22.91
CA LEU A 237 -17.72 -2.28 -22.69
C LEU A 237 -16.91 -2.43 -23.99
N GLU A 238 -17.32 -3.35 -24.87
CA GLU A 238 -16.68 -3.53 -26.18
C GLU A 238 -16.74 -2.25 -27.02
N GLY A 239 -17.86 -1.53 -26.96
CA GLY A 239 -18.01 -0.22 -27.60
C GLY A 239 -17.07 0.87 -27.03
N MET A 240 -16.74 0.79 -25.74
CA MET A 240 -15.82 1.72 -25.07
C MET A 240 -14.34 1.39 -25.35
N TYR A 241 -13.97 0.11 -25.47
CA TYR A 241 -12.56 -0.31 -25.65
C TYR A 241 -11.90 0.30 -26.88
N ALA A 242 -12.63 0.51 -27.97
CA ALA A 242 -12.08 1.06 -29.20
C ALA A 242 -11.59 2.52 -29.06
N THR A 243 -12.12 3.27 -28.08
CA THR A 243 -11.82 4.69 -27.86
C THR A 243 -11.49 4.97 -26.40
N MET A 244 -11.01 3.97 -25.66
CA MET A 244 -10.82 4.08 -24.21
C MET A 244 -9.67 5.04 -23.91
N ASP A 245 -9.99 6.12 -23.19
CA ASP A 245 -9.05 7.06 -22.60
C ASP A 245 -9.56 7.45 -21.19
N VAL A 246 -8.82 8.30 -20.49
CA VAL A 246 -9.11 8.74 -19.11
C VAL A 246 -10.57 9.20 -18.94
N ALA A 247 -11.14 9.88 -19.94
CA ALA A 247 -12.51 10.40 -19.89
C ALA A 247 -13.60 9.30 -19.85
N GLN A 248 -13.33 8.11 -20.38
CA GLN A 248 -14.28 6.99 -20.46
C GLN A 248 -14.21 6.07 -19.23
N LEU A 249 -13.14 6.18 -18.42
CA LEU A 249 -12.91 5.31 -17.26
C LEU A 249 -14.05 5.32 -16.24
N PRO A 250 -14.66 6.46 -15.86
CA PRO A 250 -15.82 6.46 -14.95
C PRO A 250 -17.00 5.66 -15.51
N ALA A 251 -17.32 5.83 -16.80
CA ALA A 251 -18.42 5.13 -17.44
C ALA A 251 -18.17 3.62 -17.54
N ALA A 252 -16.93 3.20 -17.83
CA ALA A 252 -16.56 1.79 -17.84
C ALA A 252 -16.76 1.13 -16.45
N ARG A 253 -16.36 1.82 -15.38
CA ARG A 253 -16.57 1.36 -14.00
C ARG A 253 -18.05 1.21 -13.67
N ASP A 254 -18.87 2.19 -14.02
CA ASP A 254 -20.30 2.15 -13.76
C ASP A 254 -20.99 1.01 -14.50
N VAL A 255 -20.61 0.77 -15.76
CA VAL A 255 -21.10 -0.38 -16.53
C VAL A 255 -20.73 -1.71 -15.88
N ILE A 256 -19.48 -1.89 -15.43
CA ILE A 256 -19.02 -3.12 -14.76
C ILE A 256 -19.79 -3.39 -13.46
N ARG A 257 -20.12 -2.36 -12.69
CA ARG A 257 -20.91 -2.48 -11.45
C ARG A 257 -22.34 -2.97 -11.68
N THR A 258 -22.83 -2.94 -12.93
CA THR A 258 -24.16 -3.47 -13.28
C THR A 258 -24.17 -4.96 -13.65
N LEU A 259 -23.02 -5.64 -13.62
CA LEU A 259 -22.93 -7.06 -13.88
C LEU A 259 -23.85 -7.86 -12.94
N GLN A 260 -24.50 -8.88 -13.50
CA GLN A 260 -25.28 -9.86 -12.75
C GLN A 260 -24.46 -11.12 -12.54
N ALA A 261 -24.53 -11.68 -11.33
CA ALA A 261 -23.86 -12.94 -11.00
C ALA A 261 -24.55 -14.12 -11.68
N PRO A 262 -23.85 -14.92 -12.52
CA PRO A 262 -24.41 -16.16 -13.05
C PRO A 262 -24.78 -17.13 -11.92
N PRO A 263 -25.95 -17.82 -11.96
CA PRO A 263 -26.35 -18.74 -10.90
C PRO A 263 -25.32 -19.83 -10.59
N ALA A 264 -24.67 -20.38 -11.62
CA ALA A 264 -23.60 -21.38 -11.46
C ALA A 264 -22.36 -20.84 -10.73
N LEU A 265 -22.07 -19.54 -10.85
CA LEU A 265 -21.00 -18.89 -10.09
C LEU A 265 -21.40 -18.79 -8.62
N VAL A 266 -22.64 -18.38 -8.34
CA VAL A 266 -23.16 -18.24 -6.96
C VAL A 266 -23.12 -19.59 -6.25
N GLU A 267 -23.61 -20.67 -6.89
CA GLU A 267 -23.57 -22.03 -6.34
C GLU A 267 -22.14 -22.50 -6.05
N ALA A 268 -21.20 -22.26 -6.98
CA ALA A 268 -19.80 -22.64 -6.79
C ALA A 268 -19.13 -21.83 -5.66
N LEU A 269 -19.40 -20.54 -5.57
CA LEU A 269 -18.85 -19.69 -4.52
C LEU A 269 -19.38 -20.07 -3.15
N GLU A 270 -20.67 -20.36 -3.02
CA GLU A 270 -21.25 -20.85 -1.78
C GLU A 270 -20.57 -22.15 -1.33
N ALA A 271 -20.45 -23.12 -2.24
CA ALA A 271 -19.86 -24.43 -1.91
C ALA A 271 -18.41 -24.29 -1.42
N GLU A 272 -17.57 -23.58 -2.16
CA GLU A 272 -16.14 -23.41 -1.86
C GLU A 272 -15.93 -22.56 -0.59
N MET A 273 -16.72 -21.51 -0.38
CA MET A 273 -16.64 -20.72 0.86
C MET A 273 -16.96 -21.58 2.08
N ARG A 274 -18.04 -22.38 2.03
CA ARG A 274 -18.40 -23.26 3.13
C ARG A 274 -17.33 -24.33 3.40
N GLU A 275 -16.76 -24.91 2.35
CA GLU A 275 -15.68 -25.90 2.49
C GLU A 275 -14.42 -25.28 3.10
N ALA A 276 -14.08 -24.05 2.72
CA ALA A 276 -12.95 -23.31 3.29
C ALA A 276 -13.21 -22.77 4.72
N GLY A 277 -14.44 -22.90 5.23
CA GLY A 277 -14.83 -22.37 6.54
C GLY A 277 -15.15 -20.87 6.56
N LEU A 278 -15.35 -20.25 5.40
CA LEU A 278 -15.79 -18.86 5.27
C LEU A 278 -17.32 -18.73 5.50
N PRO A 279 -17.78 -17.62 6.10
CA PRO A 279 -19.20 -17.32 6.17
C PRO A 279 -19.75 -17.04 4.75
N TRP A 280 -20.91 -17.61 4.44
CA TRP A 280 -21.60 -17.35 3.17
C TRP A 280 -22.53 -16.13 3.31
N PRO A 281 -22.29 -15.01 2.59
CA PRO A 281 -23.12 -13.80 2.70
C PRO A 281 -24.60 -14.02 2.42
N GLY A 282 -24.95 -15.00 1.59
CA GLY A 282 -26.35 -15.31 1.27
C GLY A 282 -27.15 -15.84 2.46
N ASP A 283 -26.50 -16.35 3.52
CA ASP A 283 -27.18 -16.80 4.74
C ASP A 283 -27.83 -15.63 5.51
N GLU A 284 -27.29 -14.42 5.36
CA GLU A 284 -27.82 -13.19 5.97
C GLU A 284 -28.89 -12.51 5.09
N GLY A 285 -29.13 -13.01 3.89
CA GLY A 285 -30.17 -12.56 2.98
C GLY A 285 -29.69 -11.86 1.71
N PRO A 286 -30.62 -11.47 0.83
CA PRO A 286 -30.30 -10.97 -0.51
C PRO A 286 -29.54 -9.64 -0.53
N GLU A 287 -29.74 -8.79 0.48
CA GLU A 287 -29.03 -7.51 0.59
C GLU A 287 -27.55 -7.72 0.93
N ARG A 288 -27.24 -8.66 1.83
CA ARG A 288 -25.87 -9.00 2.20
C ARG A 288 -25.12 -9.65 1.03
N TRP A 289 -25.79 -10.55 0.30
CA TRP A 289 -25.25 -11.07 -0.95
C TRP A 289 -25.00 -9.95 -1.97
N ALA A 290 -25.92 -9.00 -2.12
CA ALA A 290 -25.75 -7.87 -3.03
C ALA A 290 -24.53 -7.00 -2.66
N GLN A 291 -24.24 -6.82 -1.37
CA GLN A 291 -23.02 -6.15 -0.90
C GLN A 291 -21.75 -6.92 -1.30
N ALA A 292 -21.72 -8.24 -1.10
CA ALA A 292 -20.59 -9.08 -1.51
C ALA A 292 -20.35 -9.00 -3.03
N TRP A 293 -21.42 -9.07 -3.81
CA TRP A 293 -21.35 -8.96 -5.27
C TRP A 293 -20.93 -7.55 -5.73
N ALA A 294 -21.38 -6.50 -5.05
CA ALA A 294 -20.93 -5.13 -5.31
C ALA A 294 -19.43 -4.96 -5.02
N ALA A 295 -18.91 -5.61 -3.98
CA ALA A 295 -17.48 -5.63 -3.71
C ALA A 295 -16.69 -6.38 -4.80
N ILE A 296 -17.13 -7.57 -5.23
CA ILE A 296 -16.49 -8.33 -6.33
C ILE A 296 -16.46 -7.51 -7.62
N THR A 297 -17.59 -6.94 -8.03
CA THR A 297 -17.67 -6.12 -9.24
C THR A 297 -16.90 -4.81 -9.11
N GLY A 298 -16.81 -4.25 -7.90
CA GLY A 298 -15.97 -3.10 -7.58
C GLY A 298 -14.48 -3.40 -7.76
N VAL A 299 -14.01 -4.57 -7.33
CA VAL A 299 -12.63 -5.02 -7.56
C VAL A 299 -12.34 -5.12 -9.06
N TRP A 300 -13.24 -5.72 -9.85
CA TRP A 300 -13.08 -5.74 -11.31
C TRP A 300 -13.15 -4.36 -11.94
N ALA A 301 -14.01 -3.47 -11.44
CA ALA A 301 -14.10 -2.09 -11.90
C ALA A 301 -12.81 -1.30 -11.61
N SER A 302 -12.09 -1.62 -10.52
CA SER A 302 -10.83 -0.94 -10.15
C SER A 302 -9.74 -1.07 -11.21
N LYS A 303 -9.84 -2.06 -12.12
CA LYS A 303 -9.02 -2.14 -13.34
C LYS A 303 -9.05 -0.81 -14.12
N TYR A 304 -10.18 -0.13 -14.14
CA TYR A 304 -10.39 1.14 -14.84
C TYR A 304 -10.28 2.34 -13.91
N ASN A 305 -9.58 2.21 -12.77
CA ASN A 305 -9.17 3.39 -12.02
C ASN A 305 -8.13 4.18 -12.84
N GLU A 306 -8.18 5.50 -12.72
CA GLU A 306 -7.28 6.39 -13.44
C GLU A 306 -5.80 6.06 -13.16
N ARG A 307 -5.46 5.86 -11.87
CA ARG A 307 -4.12 5.42 -11.44
C ARG A 307 -3.66 4.13 -12.11
N ALA A 308 -4.53 3.12 -12.17
CA ALA A 308 -4.21 1.83 -12.76
C ALA A 308 -4.03 1.92 -14.28
N PHE A 309 -4.91 2.67 -14.95
CA PHE A 309 -4.87 2.86 -16.39
C PHE A 309 -3.62 3.65 -16.83
N LEU A 310 -3.31 4.74 -16.15
CA LEU A 310 -2.14 5.57 -16.44
C LEU A 310 -0.83 4.84 -16.12
N SER A 311 -0.76 4.13 -14.99
CA SER A 311 0.41 3.33 -14.62
C SER A 311 0.69 2.24 -15.67
N CYS A 312 -0.33 1.51 -16.14
CA CYS A 312 -0.18 0.55 -17.23
C CYS A 312 0.36 1.22 -18.51
N ARG A 313 -0.18 2.39 -18.88
CA ARG A 313 0.23 3.13 -20.07
C ARG A 313 1.69 3.60 -19.98
N LYS A 314 2.11 4.12 -18.81
CA LYS A 314 3.48 4.54 -18.52
C LYS A 314 4.46 3.38 -18.65
N ALA A 315 4.08 2.20 -18.16
CA ALA A 315 4.87 0.98 -18.24
C ALA A 315 4.83 0.28 -19.61
N GLY A 316 4.10 0.85 -20.60
CA GLY A 316 3.94 0.22 -21.92
C GLY A 316 3.12 -1.08 -21.89
N LEU A 317 2.37 -1.34 -20.83
CA LEU A 317 1.56 -2.54 -20.65
C LEU A 317 0.26 -2.44 -21.45
N VAL A 318 -0.09 -3.54 -22.13
CA VAL A 318 -1.35 -3.66 -22.83
C VAL A 318 -2.46 -3.90 -21.80
N HIS A 319 -3.22 -2.85 -21.48
CA HIS A 319 -4.29 -2.92 -20.47
C HIS A 319 -5.30 -4.08 -20.67
N ALA A 320 -5.55 -4.49 -21.92
CA ALA A 320 -6.41 -5.62 -22.25
C ALA A 320 -5.87 -6.99 -21.77
N ASP A 321 -4.55 -7.11 -21.63
CA ASP A 321 -3.86 -8.33 -21.18
C ASP A 321 -3.79 -8.45 -19.64
N LEU A 322 -4.24 -7.43 -18.92
CA LEU A 322 -4.39 -7.49 -17.47
C LEU A 322 -5.56 -8.39 -17.10
N SER A 323 -5.27 -9.45 -16.37
CA SER A 323 -6.23 -10.40 -15.81
C SER A 323 -6.33 -10.18 -14.30
N MET A 324 -7.54 -9.97 -13.82
CA MET A 324 -7.85 -9.72 -12.41
C MET A 324 -8.54 -10.95 -11.81
N ALA A 325 -7.89 -11.62 -10.86
CA ALA A 325 -8.55 -12.53 -9.93
C ALA A 325 -9.08 -11.74 -8.73
N VAL A 326 -9.99 -12.34 -7.96
CA VAL A 326 -10.53 -11.75 -6.74
C VAL A 326 -10.33 -12.73 -5.59
N LEU A 327 -9.54 -12.34 -4.61
CA LEU A 327 -9.35 -13.08 -3.37
C LEU A 327 -10.49 -12.74 -2.41
N CYS A 328 -11.26 -13.74 -2.01
CA CYS A 328 -12.28 -13.62 -0.98
C CYS A 328 -11.69 -14.10 0.35
N GLN A 329 -11.60 -13.22 1.34
CA GLN A 329 -10.95 -13.51 2.60
C GLN A 329 -11.75 -12.94 3.77
N GLU A 330 -11.71 -13.63 4.91
CA GLU A 330 -12.28 -13.11 6.16
C GLU A 330 -11.41 -11.96 6.70
N VAL A 331 -12.06 -10.85 7.10
CA VAL A 331 -11.35 -9.78 7.80
C VAL A 331 -11.17 -10.20 9.25
N VAL A 332 -9.92 -10.32 9.68
CA VAL A 332 -9.60 -10.67 11.06
C VAL A 332 -9.83 -9.44 11.97
N PRO A 333 -10.64 -9.56 13.05
CA PRO A 333 -10.87 -8.46 13.98
C PRO A 333 -9.59 -8.08 14.75
N ALA A 334 -8.86 -7.09 14.22
CA ALA A 334 -7.57 -6.68 14.73
C ALA A 334 -7.68 -5.77 15.96
N ALA A 335 -7.05 -6.16 17.07
CA ALA A 335 -6.73 -5.23 18.16
C ALA A 335 -5.52 -4.37 17.80
N TYR A 336 -4.54 -4.99 17.12
CA TYR A 336 -3.43 -4.33 16.47
C TYR A 336 -3.21 -4.91 15.08
N ALA A 337 -2.86 -4.08 14.13
CA ALA A 337 -2.35 -4.50 12.83
C ALA A 337 -0.88 -4.12 12.73
N PHE A 338 -0.11 -4.89 11.96
CA PHE A 338 1.31 -4.66 11.77
C PHE A 338 1.75 -4.93 10.35
N VAL A 339 2.80 -4.25 9.94
CA VAL A 339 3.57 -4.57 8.74
C VAL A 339 5.03 -4.75 9.13
N ILE A 340 5.68 -5.76 8.56
CA ILE A 340 7.09 -6.01 8.78
C ILE A 340 7.85 -6.17 7.46
N HIS A 341 9.08 -5.67 7.46
CA HIS A 341 10.10 -5.97 6.46
C HIS A 341 11.21 -6.77 7.13
N THR A 342 11.52 -7.95 6.57
CA THR A 342 12.55 -8.82 7.15
C THR A 342 13.97 -8.40 6.80
N VAL A 343 14.14 -7.42 5.92
CA VAL A 343 15.36 -6.61 5.77
C VAL A 343 15.02 -5.18 6.12
N ASN A 344 15.82 -4.51 6.95
CA ASN A 344 15.50 -3.14 7.35
C ASN A 344 15.42 -2.21 6.12
N PRO A 345 14.26 -1.62 5.80
CA PRO A 345 14.04 -0.86 4.57
C PRO A 345 14.71 0.52 4.59
N GLN A 346 15.20 0.97 5.75
CA GLN A 346 15.87 2.27 5.90
C GLN A 346 17.40 2.14 5.83
N THR A 347 17.94 1.02 6.31
CA THR A 347 19.40 0.80 6.41
C THR A 347 19.92 -0.29 5.48
N GLU A 348 19.02 -1.05 4.85
CA GLU A 348 19.31 -2.24 4.03
C GLU A 348 20.03 -3.35 4.82
N ASP A 349 19.99 -3.31 6.15
CA ASP A 349 20.61 -4.31 7.01
C ASP A 349 19.76 -5.58 7.05
N SER A 350 20.24 -6.64 6.39
CA SER A 350 19.56 -7.93 6.31
C SER A 350 19.57 -8.74 7.61
N SER A 351 20.30 -8.28 8.64
CA SER A 351 20.26 -8.87 9.98
C SER A 351 19.12 -8.31 10.85
N GLN A 352 18.38 -7.32 10.34
CA GLN A 352 17.35 -6.60 11.08
C GLN A 352 15.97 -6.77 10.46
N ILE A 353 14.97 -6.95 11.32
CA ILE A 353 13.55 -6.88 10.99
C ILE A 353 13.04 -5.51 11.43
N TYR A 354 12.36 -4.80 10.53
CA TYR A 354 11.68 -3.54 10.83
C TYR A 354 10.17 -3.80 10.93
N THR A 355 9.55 -3.31 12.00
CA THR A 355 8.14 -3.55 12.28
C THR A 355 7.44 -2.22 12.57
N GLU A 356 6.29 -2.00 11.95
CA GLU A 356 5.34 -0.94 12.31
C GLU A 356 4.02 -1.54 12.81
N VAL A 357 3.48 -1.00 13.90
CA VAL A 357 2.24 -1.48 14.55
C VAL A 357 1.28 -0.33 14.79
N VAL A 358 0.00 -0.54 14.47
CA VAL A 358 -1.12 0.38 14.71
C VAL A 358 -2.24 -0.29 15.49
N ARG A 359 -3.11 0.52 16.09
CA ARG A 359 -4.35 0.08 16.71
C ARG A 359 -5.46 -0.08 15.65
N GLY A 360 -6.21 -1.18 15.74
CA GLY A 360 -7.25 -1.50 14.77
C GLY A 360 -6.71 -2.12 13.49
N LEU A 361 -7.42 -1.92 12.37
CA LEU A 361 -7.13 -2.49 11.06
C LEU A 361 -5.90 -1.85 10.39
N GLY A 362 -5.25 -2.63 9.52
CA GLY A 362 -4.00 -2.28 8.83
C GLY A 362 -4.15 -1.11 7.86
N GLU A 363 -5.36 -0.84 7.38
CA GLU A 363 -5.72 0.33 6.57
C GLU A 363 -5.32 1.64 7.25
N THR A 364 -5.30 1.68 8.60
CA THR A 364 -4.83 2.84 9.36
C THR A 364 -3.33 3.13 9.15
N LEU A 365 -2.55 2.08 8.92
CA LEU A 365 -1.11 2.14 8.66
C LEU A 365 -0.83 2.49 7.20
N VAL A 366 -1.48 1.82 6.25
CA VAL A 366 -1.22 2.03 4.82
C VAL A 366 -1.83 3.34 4.30
N GLY A 367 -3.02 3.72 4.79
CA GLY A 367 -3.78 4.91 4.36
C GLY A 367 -3.32 6.24 4.95
N ASN A 368 -2.12 6.29 5.56
CA ASN A 368 -1.44 7.50 6.07
C ASN A 368 -2.35 8.43 6.91
N TYR A 369 -3.08 7.83 7.84
CA TYR A 369 -3.79 8.58 8.89
C TYR A 369 -2.80 9.44 9.71
N PRO A 370 -3.16 10.66 10.13
CA PRO A 370 -2.24 11.55 10.85
C PRO A 370 -1.64 10.92 12.10
N GLY A 371 -0.34 11.14 12.29
CA GLY A 371 0.45 10.53 13.36
C GLY A 371 1.21 9.29 12.86
N ARG A 372 2.05 8.74 13.73
CA ARG A 372 2.94 7.63 13.37
C ARG A 372 2.54 6.32 14.01
N ALA A 373 2.86 5.22 13.35
CA ALA A 373 2.82 3.90 13.96
C ALA A 373 3.89 3.72 15.06
N LEU A 374 3.71 2.71 15.92
CA LEU A 374 4.80 2.24 16.77
C LEU A 374 5.80 1.53 15.86
N SER A 375 7.05 1.96 15.88
CA SER A 375 8.11 1.36 15.07
C SER A 375 9.13 0.67 15.96
N CYS A 376 9.55 -0.55 15.62
CA CYS A 376 10.65 -1.22 16.29
C CYS A 376 11.61 -1.91 15.31
N VAL A 377 12.85 -2.07 15.73
CA VAL A 377 13.88 -2.84 15.04
C VAL A 377 14.22 -4.07 15.89
N THR A 378 14.26 -5.24 15.28
CA THR A 378 14.64 -6.49 15.95
C THR A 378 15.79 -7.15 15.22
N ASN A 379 16.85 -7.53 15.94
CA ASN A 379 17.95 -8.28 15.35
C ASN A 379 17.54 -9.76 15.22
N LYS A 380 17.79 -10.37 14.06
CA LYS A 380 17.46 -11.79 13.80
C LYS A 380 18.21 -12.77 14.72
N ALA A 381 19.37 -12.38 15.25
CA ALA A 381 20.10 -13.16 16.24
C ALA A 381 19.50 -13.07 17.65
N GLU A 382 18.64 -12.08 17.93
CA GLU A 382 18.04 -11.83 19.24
C GLU A 382 16.56 -11.41 19.11
N LEU A 383 15.74 -12.31 18.54
CA LEU A 383 14.32 -12.07 18.25
C LEU A 383 13.45 -11.76 19.48
N THR A 384 13.97 -11.98 20.69
CA THR A 384 13.28 -11.69 21.97
C THR A 384 13.59 -10.29 22.52
N SER A 385 14.39 -9.49 21.83
CA SER A 385 14.85 -8.16 22.28
C SER A 385 14.56 -7.07 21.23
N PRO A 386 13.28 -6.85 20.88
CA PRO A 386 12.89 -5.76 19.97
C PRO A 386 13.23 -4.40 20.59
N GLN A 387 13.81 -3.50 19.79
CA GLN A 387 14.12 -2.13 20.19
C GLN A 387 13.09 -1.18 19.59
N VAL A 388 12.29 -0.54 20.45
CA VAL A 388 11.35 0.50 20.01
C VAL A 388 12.15 1.73 19.56
N VAL A 389 11.93 2.14 18.31
CA VAL A 389 12.56 3.32 17.70
C VAL A 389 11.56 4.46 17.47
N GLY A 390 10.26 4.20 17.60
CA GLY A 390 9.22 5.22 17.54
C GLY A 390 7.98 4.80 18.33
N PHE A 391 7.47 5.70 19.18
CA PHE A 391 6.19 5.50 19.85
C PHE A 391 5.02 5.93 18.96
N PRO A 392 3.85 5.27 19.08
CA PRO A 392 2.70 5.55 18.24
C PRO A 392 2.05 6.89 18.61
N SER A 393 1.47 7.57 17.62
CA SER A 393 0.76 8.84 17.83
C SER A 393 -0.46 9.01 16.93
N LYS A 394 -0.90 7.98 16.21
CA LYS A 394 -2.09 8.04 15.37
C LYS A 394 -3.33 8.28 16.23
N SER A 395 -4.04 9.36 15.96
CA SER A 395 -5.22 9.73 16.75
C SER A 395 -6.48 8.94 16.39
N VAL A 396 -6.45 8.22 15.26
CA VAL A 396 -7.57 7.46 14.71
C VAL A 396 -7.09 6.04 14.40
N GLY A 397 -7.95 5.06 14.67
CA GLY A 397 -7.81 3.70 14.19
C GLY A 397 -9.13 3.23 13.58
N LEU A 398 -9.02 2.35 12.60
CA LEU A 398 -10.16 1.77 11.90
C LEU A 398 -10.57 0.43 12.51
N PHE A 399 -11.87 0.22 12.63
CA PHE A 399 -12.44 -1.01 13.17
C PHE A 399 -13.66 -1.41 12.36
N VAL A 400 -13.85 -2.71 12.16
CA VAL A 400 -14.99 -3.24 11.42
C VAL A 400 -15.59 -4.42 12.17
N GLN A 401 -16.88 -4.65 11.98
CA GLN A 401 -17.55 -5.86 12.42
C GLN A 401 -17.07 -7.08 11.62
N ASP A 402 -17.44 -8.29 12.05
CA ASP A 402 -17.14 -9.51 11.30
C ASP A 402 -17.64 -9.38 9.85
N THR A 403 -16.71 -9.44 8.91
CA THR A 403 -16.96 -9.13 7.50
C THR A 403 -15.98 -9.90 6.61
N LEU A 404 -16.25 -9.84 5.31
CA LEU A 404 -15.33 -10.26 4.27
C LEU A 404 -14.68 -9.06 3.59
N ILE A 405 -13.49 -9.30 3.07
CA ILE A 405 -12.78 -8.42 2.14
C ILE A 405 -12.56 -9.16 0.82
N PHE A 406 -12.78 -8.43 -0.28
CA PHE A 406 -12.51 -8.88 -1.63
C PHE A 406 -11.30 -8.14 -2.15
N ARG A 407 -10.18 -8.82 -2.29
CA ARG A 407 -8.89 -8.20 -2.63
C ARG A 407 -8.60 -8.38 -4.11
N SER A 408 -8.11 -7.31 -4.74
CA SER A 408 -7.54 -7.39 -6.10
C SER A 408 -6.36 -8.35 -6.09
N ASP A 409 -6.24 -9.17 -7.12
CA ASP A 409 -5.13 -10.11 -7.27
C ASP A 409 -4.82 -10.28 -8.77
N SER A 410 -4.01 -9.37 -9.32
CA SER A 410 -3.80 -9.28 -10.77
C SER A 410 -2.50 -9.92 -11.23
N ASN A 411 -2.42 -10.31 -12.51
CA ASN A 411 -1.17 -10.73 -13.16
C ASN A 411 -0.18 -9.57 -13.41
N GLY A 412 -0.50 -8.35 -12.94
CA GLY A 412 0.32 -7.16 -13.07
C GLY A 412 0.73 -6.51 -11.75
N GLU A 413 0.35 -7.04 -10.58
CA GLU A 413 0.67 -6.39 -9.29
C GLU A 413 2.14 -6.59 -8.86
N ASP A 414 2.72 -7.77 -9.11
CA ASP A 414 4.05 -8.17 -8.61
C ASP A 414 5.11 -8.28 -9.73
N LEU A 415 5.01 -7.44 -10.76
CA LEU A 415 5.96 -7.46 -11.89
C LEU A 415 7.25 -6.73 -11.53
N GLU A 416 8.38 -7.38 -11.77
CA GLU A 416 9.71 -6.76 -11.59
C GLU A 416 9.84 -5.52 -12.48
N GLY A 417 10.14 -4.36 -11.87
CA GLY A 417 10.22 -3.07 -12.57
C GLY A 417 8.87 -2.35 -12.77
N PHE A 418 7.77 -2.85 -12.21
CA PHE A 418 6.47 -2.19 -12.22
C PHE A 418 5.87 -2.12 -10.81
N ALA A 419 5.66 -0.90 -10.32
CA ALA A 419 5.08 -0.66 -8.99
C ALA A 419 3.55 -0.86 -9.03
N GLY A 420 3.09 -2.11 -9.00
CA GLY A 420 1.67 -2.45 -9.05
C GLY A 420 0.92 -2.30 -7.71
N ALA A 421 1.64 -2.12 -6.60
CA ALA A 421 1.07 -2.02 -5.27
C ALA A 421 0.12 -0.83 -5.12
N GLY A 422 -1.09 -1.08 -4.62
CA GLY A 422 -2.11 -0.06 -4.37
C GLY A 422 -2.77 0.52 -5.63
N LEU A 423 -2.54 -0.04 -6.83
CA LEU A 423 -3.20 0.42 -8.07
C LEU A 423 -4.68 0.01 -8.12
N TYR A 424 -4.96 -1.21 -7.69
CA TYR A 424 -6.28 -1.83 -7.72
C TYR A 424 -6.89 -1.90 -6.32
N ASP A 425 -8.21 -1.90 -6.27
CA ASP A 425 -8.93 -1.74 -5.02
C ASP A 425 -9.16 -3.10 -4.35
N SER A 426 -8.94 -3.15 -3.03
CA SER A 426 -9.47 -4.19 -2.17
C SER A 426 -10.67 -3.62 -1.43
N ILE A 427 -11.82 -4.30 -1.49
CA ILE A 427 -13.10 -3.76 -1.02
C ILE A 427 -13.64 -4.64 0.10
N THR A 428 -13.73 -4.07 1.29
CA THR A 428 -14.43 -4.66 2.44
C THR A 428 -15.94 -4.48 2.27
N MET A 429 -16.74 -5.50 2.60
CA MET A 429 -18.21 -5.40 2.47
C MET A 429 -18.80 -4.32 3.37
N ASP A 430 -18.32 -4.25 4.61
CA ASP A 430 -18.74 -3.29 5.61
C ASP A 430 -17.82 -2.08 5.66
N GLU A 431 -18.43 -0.91 5.87
CA GLU A 431 -17.68 0.31 6.12
C GLU A 431 -16.91 0.21 7.44
N CYS A 432 -15.65 0.63 7.41
CA CYS A 432 -14.85 0.75 8.61
C CYS A 432 -15.32 1.95 9.43
N THR A 433 -15.40 1.75 10.74
CA THR A 433 -15.69 2.82 11.70
C THR A 433 -14.39 3.42 12.23
N GLU A 434 -14.31 4.74 12.24
CA GLU A 434 -13.20 5.48 12.82
C GLU A 434 -13.40 5.66 14.33
N HIS A 435 -12.40 5.25 15.10
CA HIS A 435 -12.37 5.44 16.55
C HIS A 435 -11.15 6.23 16.96
N ARG A 436 -11.33 7.14 17.92
CA ARG A 436 -10.22 7.88 18.50
C ARG A 436 -9.39 6.95 19.38
N ILE A 437 -8.08 6.93 19.16
CA ILE A 437 -7.18 6.08 19.94
C ILE A 437 -6.68 6.81 21.18
N GLU A 438 -6.76 6.14 22.33
CA GLU A 438 -6.25 6.60 23.60
C GLU A 438 -5.08 5.71 24.03
N TYR A 439 -3.86 6.24 23.90
CA TYR A 439 -2.64 5.49 24.21
C TYR A 439 -2.29 5.45 25.70
N SER A 440 -2.95 6.24 26.56
CA SER A 440 -2.64 6.28 28.00
C SER A 440 -2.99 4.99 28.73
N GLU A 441 -3.94 4.22 28.20
CA GLU A 441 -4.36 2.92 28.74
C GLU A 441 -3.94 1.76 27.83
N ASP A 442 -3.19 2.05 26.76
CA ASP A 442 -2.78 1.06 25.78
C ASP A 442 -1.65 0.18 26.34
N PRO A 443 -1.84 -1.16 26.50
CA PRO A 443 -0.80 -2.04 27.00
C PRO A 443 0.46 -2.04 26.13
N LEU A 444 0.33 -1.83 24.82
CA LEU A 444 1.49 -1.76 23.93
C LEU A 444 2.40 -0.55 24.24
N VAL A 445 1.88 0.47 24.92
CA VAL A 445 2.63 1.67 25.33
C VAL A 445 3.00 1.64 26.81
N ASN A 446 2.10 1.15 27.68
CA ASN A 446 2.24 1.29 29.14
C ASN A 446 2.69 0.01 29.86
N ASP A 447 2.74 -1.13 29.19
CA ASP A 447 3.18 -2.41 29.74
C ASP A 447 4.43 -2.92 28.98
N PRO A 448 5.64 -2.75 29.54
CA PRO A 448 6.88 -3.19 28.90
C PRO A 448 6.95 -4.70 28.65
N GLU A 449 6.38 -5.52 29.52
CA GLU A 449 6.39 -6.97 29.36
C GLU A 449 5.48 -7.38 28.20
N TYR A 450 4.28 -6.79 28.12
CA TYR A 450 3.37 -7.01 27.00
C TYR A 450 3.94 -6.48 25.68
N GLN A 451 4.56 -5.29 25.69
CA GLN A 451 5.21 -4.71 24.52
C GLN A 451 6.32 -5.63 23.99
N GLN A 452 7.22 -6.09 24.87
CA GLN A 452 8.28 -7.00 24.48
C GLN A 452 7.70 -8.33 23.96
N TYR A 453 6.68 -8.87 24.61
CA TYR A 453 6.03 -10.11 24.20
C TYR A 453 5.43 -10.03 22.80
N ILE A 454 4.59 -9.02 22.52
CA ILE A 454 3.93 -8.86 21.22
C ILE A 454 4.93 -8.59 20.11
N LEU A 455 5.86 -7.65 20.31
CA LEU A 455 6.85 -7.30 19.29
C LEU A 455 7.80 -8.46 18.97
N SER A 456 8.18 -9.26 19.99
CA SER A 456 9.00 -10.46 19.78
C SER A 456 8.25 -11.51 18.97
N ARG A 457 6.95 -11.72 19.24
CA ARG A 457 6.13 -12.68 18.47
C ARG A 457 5.98 -12.25 17.02
N ILE A 458 5.76 -10.97 16.75
CA ILE A 458 5.70 -10.43 15.39
C ILE A 458 7.03 -10.66 14.66
N ALA A 459 8.17 -10.35 15.29
CA ALA A 459 9.48 -10.56 14.69
C ALA A 459 9.80 -12.05 14.45
N GLN A 460 9.42 -12.93 15.38
CA GLN A 460 9.56 -14.38 15.23
C GLN A 460 8.72 -14.93 14.07
N ALA A 461 7.49 -14.44 13.90
CA ALA A 461 6.65 -14.81 12.77
C ALA A 461 7.29 -14.39 11.44
N GLY A 462 7.80 -13.16 11.37
CA GLY A 462 8.52 -12.66 10.20
C GLY A 462 9.74 -13.48 9.83
N TYR A 463 10.60 -13.73 10.83
CA TYR A 463 11.79 -14.55 10.62
C TYR A 463 11.44 -15.97 10.15
N SER A 464 10.44 -16.60 10.77
CA SER A 464 10.01 -17.95 10.40
C SER A 464 9.52 -18.01 8.96
N ILE A 465 8.72 -17.01 8.53
CA ILE A 465 8.19 -16.95 7.17
C ILE A 465 9.28 -16.66 6.14
N GLU A 466 10.24 -15.78 6.45
CA GLU A 466 11.42 -15.57 5.61
C GLU A 466 12.21 -16.87 5.41
N GLN A 467 12.36 -17.70 6.45
CA GLN A 467 13.04 -19.00 6.31
C GLN A 467 12.24 -19.98 5.45
N ILE A 468 10.91 -20.01 5.58
CA ILE A 468 10.03 -20.87 4.78
C ILE A 468 10.07 -20.48 3.30
N LEU A 469 10.04 -19.18 3.01
CA LEU A 469 10.01 -18.63 1.64
C LEU A 469 11.41 -18.36 1.06
N ASN A 470 12.46 -18.57 1.84
CA ASN A 470 13.88 -18.43 1.47
C ASN A 470 14.20 -17.12 0.74
N SER A 471 13.57 -16.02 1.16
CA SER A 471 13.77 -14.68 0.58
C SER A 471 13.25 -13.62 1.56
N PRO A 472 13.81 -12.40 1.56
CA PRO A 472 13.26 -11.27 2.31
C PRO A 472 11.76 -11.07 2.05
N GLN A 473 11.00 -10.78 3.09
CA GLN A 473 9.54 -10.65 3.01
C GLN A 473 9.04 -9.30 3.49
N ASP A 474 8.00 -8.84 2.81
CA ASP A 474 7.07 -7.78 3.22
C ASP A 474 5.75 -8.44 3.62
N LEU A 475 5.45 -8.35 4.91
CA LEU A 475 4.42 -9.14 5.58
C LEU A 475 3.42 -8.20 6.27
N GLU A 476 2.15 -8.44 6.02
CA GLU A 476 1.05 -7.79 6.72
C GLU A 476 0.37 -8.80 7.65
N GLY A 477 0.09 -8.39 8.87
CA GLY A 477 -0.55 -9.24 9.86
C GLY A 477 -1.30 -8.46 10.93
N CYS A 478 -1.94 -9.19 11.84
CA CYS A 478 -2.64 -8.59 12.95
C CYS A 478 -2.62 -9.47 14.19
N ILE A 479 -2.82 -8.83 15.33
CA ILE A 479 -3.05 -9.44 16.64
C ILE A 479 -4.51 -9.20 17.02
N THR A 480 -5.25 -10.27 17.27
CA THR A 480 -6.64 -10.17 17.75
C THR A 480 -6.71 -9.70 19.20
N SER A 481 -7.90 -9.31 19.67
CA SER A 481 -8.13 -9.00 21.09
C SER A 481 -7.86 -10.17 22.04
N THR A 482 -7.92 -11.41 21.53
CA THR A 482 -7.56 -12.64 22.26
C THR A 482 -6.05 -12.93 22.28
N GLY A 483 -5.25 -12.16 21.53
CA GLY A 483 -3.80 -12.34 21.41
C GLY A 483 -3.36 -13.33 20.34
N ASP A 484 -4.26 -13.77 19.46
CA ASP A 484 -3.91 -14.63 18.33
C ASP A 484 -3.21 -13.81 17.24
N LEU A 485 -2.15 -14.38 16.65
CA LEU A 485 -1.39 -13.76 15.58
C LEU A 485 -1.83 -14.33 14.24
N TYR A 486 -2.23 -13.44 13.33
CA TYR A 486 -2.57 -13.77 11.96
C TYR A 486 -1.63 -13.10 10.98
N ILE A 487 -1.27 -13.82 9.93
CA ILE A 487 -0.63 -13.26 8.74
C ILE A 487 -1.69 -13.19 7.65
N VAL A 488 -1.96 -11.98 7.17
CA VAL A 488 -3.05 -11.67 6.24
C VAL A 488 -2.54 -11.36 4.83
N GLN A 489 -1.24 -11.15 4.67
CA GLN A 489 -0.58 -11.04 3.36
C GLN A 489 0.93 -11.26 3.52
N THR A 490 1.57 -11.82 2.49
CA THR A 490 3.02 -11.84 2.35
C THR A 490 3.39 -11.62 0.89
N ARG A 491 4.51 -10.94 0.66
CA ARG A 491 5.15 -10.85 -0.66
C ARG A 491 6.67 -10.74 -0.50
N PRO A 492 7.45 -11.11 -1.52
CA PRO A 492 8.88 -10.82 -1.53
C PRO A 492 9.14 -9.32 -1.32
N GLN A 493 10.08 -8.99 -0.45
CA GLN A 493 10.57 -7.63 -0.29
C GLN A 493 11.53 -7.32 -1.45
N VAL A 494 11.25 -6.26 -2.20
CA VAL A 494 12.00 -5.83 -3.39
C VAL A 494 13.04 -4.78 -3.06
#